data_AF-A0A963IIY0-F1
#
_entry.id   AF-A0A963IIY0-F1
#
_cell.length_a   1.000
_cell.length_b   1.000
_cell.length_c   1.000
_cell.angle_alpha   90.00
_cell.angle_beta   90.00
_cell.angle_gamma   90.00
#
_symmetry.space_group_name_H-M   'P 1'
#
loop_
_entity.id
_entity.type
_entity.pdbx_description
1 polymer ?
#
loop_
_entity_poly.entity_id
_entity_poly.type
_entity_poly.pdbx_seq_one_letter_code
_entity_poly.pdbx_strand_id
1 'polypeptide(L)' 'AAELLNSAVEALSDHLHPELHPVVGKVKDMLAGMVLVISFGAEVVAMIALYTTVAAWSE' A
#
# COMPACT_ATOMS: atom_id res chain seq x y z
N ALA A 1 -0.10 -1.17 7.84
CA ALA A 1 0.17 0.25 8.15
C ALA A 1 -0.09 1.15 6.94
N ALA A 2 0.45 0.84 5.76
CA ALA A 2 0.28 1.64 4.53
C ALA A 2 -1.20 1.93 4.20
N GLU A 3 -2.05 0.89 4.19
CA GLU A 3 -3.48 1.07 3.89
C GLU A 3 -4.19 1.95 4.92
N LEU A 4 -3.90 1.75 6.21
CA LEU A 4 -4.49 2.58 7.27
C LEU A 4 -4.11 4.06 7.12
N LEU A 5 -2.87 4.34 6.70
CA LEU A 5 -2.44 5.71 6.39
C LEU A 5 -3.13 6.25 5.14
N ASN A 6 -3.26 5.46 4.07
CA ASN A 6 -4.01 5.82 2.86
C ASN A 6 -5.44 6.23 3.23
N SER A 7 -6.19 5.34 3.88
CA SER A 7 -7.59 5.60 4.25
C SER A 7 -7.75 6.76 5.23
N ALA A 8 -6.82 6.94 6.18
CA ALA A 8 -6.88 8.05 7.13
C ALA A 8 -6.70 9.40 6.43
N VAL A 9 -5.77 9.49 5.48
CA VAL A 9 -5.53 10.73 4.73
C VAL A 9 -6.62 10.97 3.69
N GLU A 10 -7.16 9.93 3.05
CA GLU A 10 -8.35 10.04 2.22
C GLU A 10 -9.54 10.61 2.99
N ALA A 11 -9.86 10.04 4.15
CA ALA A 11 -10.97 10.50 4.99
C ALA A 11 -10.77 11.96 5.47
N LEU A 12 -9.54 12.33 5.86
CA LEU A 12 -9.21 13.71 6.21
C LEU A 12 -9.39 14.65 5.02
N SER A 13 -8.91 14.27 3.84
CA SER A 13 -8.98 15.09 2.65
C SER A 13 -10.41 15.28 2.16
N ASP A 14 -11.24 14.24 2.22
CA ASP A 14 -12.67 14.31 1.86
C ASP A 14 -13.48 15.15 2.83
N HIS A 15 -13.09 15.15 4.11
CA HIS A 15 -13.70 16.04 5.08
C HIS A 15 -13.34 17.52 4.85
N LEU A 16 -12.09 17.81 4.48
CA LEU A 16 -11.61 19.18 4.24
C LEU A 16 -12.03 19.74 2.87
N HIS A 17 -12.10 18.88 1.86
CA HIS A 17 -12.42 19.21 0.47
C HIS A 17 -13.48 18.25 -0.08
N PRO A 18 -14.77 18.44 0.30
CA PRO A 18 -15.87 17.60 -0.18
C PRO A 18 -16.11 17.75 -1.69
N GLU A 19 -15.69 18.87 -2.28
CA GLU A 19 -15.71 19.11 -3.72
C GLU A 19 -14.46 18.52 -4.39
N LEU A 20 -14.57 18.05 -5.64
CA LEU A 20 -13.43 17.52 -6.39
C LEU A 20 -12.34 18.58 -6.61
N HIS A 21 -11.18 18.40 -5.95
CA HIS A 21 -10.01 19.26 -6.12
C HIS A 21 -8.87 18.51 -6.84
N PRO A 22 -8.36 18.99 -8.00
CA PRO A 22 -7.39 18.27 -8.82
C PRO A 22 -6.09 17.90 -8.08
N VAL A 23 -5.66 18.73 -7.14
CA VAL A 23 -4.46 18.46 -6.33
C VAL A 23 -4.72 17.37 -5.29
N VAL A 24 -5.92 17.35 -4.69
CA VAL A 24 -6.29 16.30 -3.71
C VAL A 24 -6.35 14.95 -4.40
N GLY A 25 -6.89 14.89 -5.63
CA GLY A 25 -6.84 13.67 -6.45
C GLY A 25 -5.42 13.13 -6.62
N LYS A 26 -4.45 13.99 -6.99
CA LYS A 26 -3.04 13.58 -7.11
C LYS A 26 -2.45 13.07 -5.80
N VAL A 27 -2.81 13.68 -4.66
CA VAL A 27 -2.35 13.21 -3.34
C VAL A 27 -2.90 11.82 -3.05
N LYS A 28 -4.18 11.56 -3.35
CA LYS A 28 -4.79 10.23 -3.20
C LYS A 28 -4.12 9.19 -4.09
N ASP A 29 -3.83 9.53 -5.35
CA ASP A 29 -3.10 8.63 -6.25
C ASP A 29 -1.70 8.26 -5.71
N MET A 30 -1.00 9.22 -5.09
CA MET A 30 0.29 8.96 -4.45
C MET A 30 0.18 8.03 -3.23
N LEU A 31 -0.89 8.16 -2.44
CA LEU A 31 -1.14 7.27 -1.29
C LEU A 31 -1.46 5.85 -1.75
N ALA A 32 -2.29 5.70 -2.78
CA ALA A 32 -2.54 4.40 -3.42
C ALA A 32 -1.23 3.79 -3.97
N GLY A 33 -0.36 4.62 -4.57
CA GLY A 33 0.98 4.22 -5.00
C GLY A 33 1.85 3.70 -3.85
N MET A 34 1.83 4.36 -2.68
CA MET A 34 2.52 3.89 -1.49
C MET A 34 2.05 2.50 -1.04
N VAL A 35 0.72 2.28 -1.02
CA VAL A 35 0.14 0.97 -0.68
C VAL A 35 0.62 -0.10 -1.65
N LEU A 36 0.62 0.18 -2.95
CA LEU A 36 1.07 -0.76 -3.97
C LEU A 36 2.53 -1.15 -3.78
N VAL A 37 3.43 -0.18 -3.60
CA VAL A 37 4.86 -0.43 -3.41
C VAL A 37 5.13 -1.27 -2.17
N ILE A 38 4.47 -0.95 -1.05
CA ILE A 38 4.65 -1.69 0.21
C ILE A 38 4.08 -3.11 0.09
N SER A 39 2.93 -3.28 -0.56
CA SER A 39 2.30 -4.59 -0.77
C SER A 39 3.17 -5.48 -1.66
N PHE A 40 3.74 -4.92 -2.73
CA PHE A 40 4.67 -5.64 -3.60
C PHE A 40 5.96 -6.03 -2.86
N GLY A 41 6.50 -5.13 -2.02
CA GLY A 41 7.62 -5.48 -1.15
C GLY A 41 7.32 -6.63 -0.19
N ALA A 42 6.12 -6.64 0.40
CA ALA A 42 5.68 -7.73 1.27
C ALA A 42 5.52 -9.06 0.51
N GLU A 43 5.00 -9.02 -0.72
CA GLU A 43 4.90 -10.19 -1.61
C GLU A 43 6.27 -10.80 -1.92
N VAL A 44 7.26 -9.97 -2.27
CA VAL A 44 8.64 -10.41 -2.54
C VAL A 44 9.25 -11.10 -1.32
N VAL A 45 9.10 -10.50 -0.14
CA VAL A 45 9.58 -11.11 1.11
C VAL A 45 8.89 -12.44 1.39
N ALA A 46 7.58 -12.52 1.18
CA ALA A 46 6.82 -13.76 1.35
C ALA A 46 7.26 -14.86 0.39
N MET A 47 7.51 -14.53 -0.89
CA MET A 47 8.03 -15.50 -1.87
C MET A 47 9.40 -16.04 -1.48
N ILE A 48 10.31 -15.16 -1.03
CA ILE A 48 11.64 -15.58 -0.57
C ILE A 48 11.50 -16.52 0.63
N ALA A 49 10.72 -16.13 1.64
CA ALA A 49 10.50 -16.95 2.84
C ALA A 49 9.86 -18.31 2.53
N LEU A 50 8.90 -18.34 1.60
CA LEU A 50 8.26 -19.57 1.15
C LEU A 50 9.25 -20.46 0.41
N TYR A 51 10.01 -19.92 -0.54
CA TYR A 51 11.02 -20.67 -1.28
C TYR A 51 12.05 -21.30 -0.35
N THR A 52 12.60 -20.52 0.59
CA THR A 52 13.58 -21.04 1.55
C THR A 52 12.99 -22.13 2.44
N THR A 53 11.73 -21.99 2.84
CA THR A 53 11.05 -23.01 3.64
C THR A 53 10.85 -24.28 2.84
N VAL A 54 10.32 -24.21 1.61
CA VAL A 54 10.08 -25.40 0.79
C VAL A 54 11.40 -26.10 0.43
N ALA A 55 12.45 -25.35 0.08
CA ALA A 55 13.76 -25.92 -0.24
C ALA A 55 14.34 -26.72 0.93
N ALA A 56 14.23 -26.21 2.17
CA ALA A 56 14.71 -26.89 3.36
C ALA A 56 13.96 -28.20 3.68
N TRP A 57 12.75 -28.38 3.17
CA TRP A 57 11.95 -29.61 3.35
C TRP A 57 12.12 -30.58 2.18
N SER A 58 12.80 -30.16 1.11
CA SER A 58 13.08 -30.99 -0.06
C SER A 58 14.42 -31.73 0.02
N GLU A 59 15.21 -31.45 1.07
CA GLU A 59 16.42 -32.20 1.48
C GLU A 59 16.07 -33.24 2.56
#